data_AF-A0A538N067-F1
#
_entry.id   AF-A0A538N067-F1
#
_cell.length_a   1.000
_cell.length_b   1.000
_cell.length_c   1.000
_cell.angle_alpha   90.00
_cell.angle_beta   90.00
_cell.angle_gamma   90.00
#
_symmetry.space_group_name_H-M   'P 1'
#
loop_
_entity.id
_entity.type
_entity.pdbx_description
1 polymer ?
#
loop_
_entity_poly.entity_id
_entity_poly.type
_entity_poly.pdbx_seq_one_letter_code
_entity_poly.pdbx_strand_id
1 'polypeptide(L)' 'MSEATLQALRDAGAKIDALEPGQREVFASLTPEELAVVTSIQVRLNAAESEVTGQMADTNNNLC' A
#
# COMPACT_ATOMS: atom_id res chain seq x y z
N MET A 1 -19.78 -6.83 -1.81
CA MET A 1 -18.44 -7.43 -1.72
C MET A 1 -17.35 -6.38 -1.94
N SER A 2 -17.40 -5.60 -3.02
CA SER A 2 -16.42 -4.56 -3.38
C SER A 2 -16.04 -3.58 -2.26
N GLU A 3 -17.01 -3.09 -1.49
CA GLU A 3 -16.74 -2.10 -0.43
C GLU A 3 -15.95 -2.70 0.75
N ALA A 4 -16.18 -3.98 1.07
CA ALA A 4 -15.42 -4.70 2.09
C ALA A 4 -13.96 -4.93 1.65
N THR A 5 -13.74 -5.22 0.36
CA THR A 5 -12.41 -5.35 -0.23
C THR A 5 -11.62 -4.04 -0.13
N LEU A 6 -12.24 -2.91 -0.49
CA LEU A 6 -11.60 -1.60 -0.39
C LEU A 6 -11.33 -1.18 1.07
N GLN A 7 -12.20 -1.57 2.00
CA GLN A 7 -11.99 -1.34 3.43
C GLN A 7 -10.79 -2.13 3.96
N ALA A 8 -10.67 -3.42 3.62
CA ALA A 8 -9.55 -4.25 4.06
C ALA A 8 -8.19 -3.72 3.56
N LEU A 9 -8.15 -3.15 2.35
CA LEU A 9 -6.96 -2.48 1.83
C LEU A 9 -6.64 -1.19 2.59
N ARG A 10 -7.65 -0.39 2.95
CA ARG A 10 -7.47 0.80 3.79
C ARG A 10 -6.94 0.42 5.18
N ASP A 11 -7.49 -0.63 5.79
CA ASP A 11 -7.04 -1.12 7.10
C ASP A 11 -5.59 -1.65 7.04
N ALA A 12 -5.16 -2.15 5.88
CA ALA A 12 -3.77 -2.53 5.60
C ALA A 12 -2.83 -1.33 5.36
N GLY A 13 -3.35 -0.10 5.38
CA GLY A 13 -2.59 1.14 5.15
C GLY A 13 -2.42 1.51 3.68
N ALA A 14 -3.14 0.86 2.76
CA ALA A 14 -3.09 1.25 1.35
C ALA A 14 -3.84 2.59 1.14
N LYS A 15 -3.24 3.51 0.38
CA LYS A 15 -3.81 4.84 0.06
C LYS A 15 -4.84 4.76 -1.09
N ILE A 16 -5.85 3.91 -0.93
CA ILE A 16 -6.87 3.64 -1.96
C ILE A 16 -7.65 4.91 -2.36
N ASP A 17 -7.84 5.85 -1.43
CA ASP A 17 -8.58 7.08 -1.70
C ASP A 17 -7.81 8.06 -2.60
N ALA A 18 -6.47 7.92 -2.70
CA ALA A 18 -5.64 8.69 -3.60
C ALA A 18 -5.69 8.19 -5.05
N LEU A 19 -6.25 6.99 -5.28
CA LEU A 19 -6.42 6.42 -6.61
C LEU A 19 -7.60 7.04 -7.34
N GLU A 20 -7.52 7.10 -8.67
CA GLU A 20 -8.65 7.49 -9.51
C GLU A 20 -9.78 6.44 -9.45
N PRO A 21 -11.04 6.80 -9.74
CA PRO A 21 -12.17 5.88 -9.62
C PRO A 21 -11.99 4.56 -10.38
N GLY A 22 -11.50 4.60 -11.62
CA GLY A 22 -11.26 3.39 -12.41
C GLY A 22 -10.14 2.50 -11.85
N GLN A 23 -9.17 3.07 -11.15
CA GLN A 23 -8.12 2.31 -10.46
C GLN A 23 -8.68 1.64 -9.20
N ARG A 24 -9.56 2.32 -8.45
CA ARG A 24 -10.24 1.72 -7.30
C ARG A 24 -11.13 0.55 -7.70
N GLU A 25 -11.76 0.61 -8.87
CA GLU A 25 -12.58 -0.50 -9.38
C GLU A 25 -11.77 -1.78 -9.58
N VAL A 26 -10.50 -1.68 -10.01
CA VAL A 26 -9.61 -2.84 -10.12
C VAL A 26 -9.42 -3.50 -8.76
N PHE A 27 -9.12 -2.72 -7.73
CA PHE A 27 -9.00 -3.23 -6.36
C PHE A 27 -10.33 -3.76 -5.81
N ALA A 28 -11.44 -3.13 -6.15
CA ALA A 28 -12.78 -3.56 -5.74
C ALA A 28 -13.20 -4.89 -6.39
N SER A 29 -12.65 -5.21 -7.57
CA SER A 29 -12.90 -6.45 -8.30
C SER A 29 -12.05 -7.64 -7.85
N LEU A 30 -11.09 -7.43 -6.94
CA LEU A 30 -10.22 -8.50 -6.45
C LEU A 30 -11.04 -9.61 -5.77
N THR A 31 -10.65 -10.84 -6.07
CA THR A 31 -11.11 -12.01 -5.34
C THR A 31 -10.57 -12.00 -3.91
N PRO A 32 -11.16 -12.77 -2.97
CA PRO A 32 -10.64 -12.86 -1.61
C PRO A 32 -9.18 -13.34 -1.52
N GLU A 33 -8.77 -14.22 -2.43
CA GLU A 33 -7.41 -14.77 -2.49
C GLU A 33 -6.41 -13.70 -2.95
N GLU A 34 -6.75 -12.95 -4.01
CA GLU A 34 -5.92 -11.85 -4.50
C GLU A 34 -5.83 -10.71 -3.48
N LEU A 35 -6.95 -10.38 -2.83
CA LEU A 35 -6.98 -9.40 -1.75
C LEU A 35 -6.02 -9.80 -0.61
N ALA A 36 -6.03 -11.07 -0.20
CA ALA A 36 -5.14 -11.55 0.84
C ALA A 36 -3.65 -11.38 0.48
N VAL A 37 -3.30 -11.62 -0.78
CA VAL A 37 -1.93 -11.40 -1.29
C VAL A 37 -1.57 -9.91 -1.28
N VAL A 38 -2.43 -9.05 -1.82
CA VAL A 38 -2.18 -7.60 -1.88
C VAL A 38 -2.04 -7.00 -0.48
N THR A 39 -2.93 -7.36 0.44
CA THR A 39 -2.87 -6.94 1.85
C THR A 39 -1.57 -7.40 2.52
N SER A 40 -1.16 -8.66 2.29
CA SER A 40 0.11 -9.19 2.83
C SER A 40 1.32 -8.42 2.34
N ILE A 41 1.36 -8.09 1.05
CA ILE A 41 2.44 -7.28 0.46
C ILE A 41 2.45 -5.88 1.07
N GLN A 42 1.29 -5.21 1.18
CA GLN A 42 1.22 -3.87 1.75
C GLN A 42 1.71 -3.82 3.20
N VAL A 43 1.34 -4.80 4.03
CA VAL A 43 1.82 -4.90 5.42
C VAL A 43 3.34 -5.03 5.47
N ARG A 44 3.92 -5.86 4.60
CA ARG A 44 5.39 -6.04 4.53
C ARG A 44 6.09 -4.77 4.06
N LEU A 45 5.52 -4.05 3.11
CA LEU A 45 6.05 -2.77 2.64
C LEU A 45 6.01 -1.70 3.74
N ASN A 46 4.91 -1.61 4.49
CA ASN A 46 4.80 -0.69 5.62
C ASN A 46 5.82 -1.02 6.72
N ALA A 47 6.04 -2.30 7.00
CA ALA A 47 7.05 -2.72 7.98
C ALA A 47 8.48 -2.33 7.56
N ALA A 48 8.78 -2.37 6.25
CA ALA A 48 10.06 -1.97 5.69
C ALA A 48 10.21 -0.45 5.45
N GLU A 49 9.15 0.35 5.63
CA GLU A 49 9.14 1.79 5.33
C GLU A 49 10.22 2.56 6.11
N SER A 50 10.46 2.17 7.36
CA SER A 50 11.51 2.77 8.21
C SER A 50 12.92 2.51 7.67
N GLU A 51 13.16 1.39 7.00
CA GLU A 51 14.48 1.03 6.46
C GLU A 51 14.78 1.82 5.18
N VAL A 52 13.75 2.15 4.41
CA VAL A 52 13.86 2.90 3.15
C VAL A 52 13.93 4.41 3.41
N THR A 53 13.11 4.93 4.32
CA THR A 53 13.10 6.36 4.67
C THR A 53 14.39 6.81 5.37
N GLY A 54 15.02 5.93 6.18
CA GLY A 54 16.32 6.20 6.78
C GLY A 54 17.45 6.43 5.77
N GLN A 55 17.43 5.73 4.63
CA GLN A 55 18.45 5.88 3.58
C GLN A 55 18.33 7.21 2.80
N MET A 56 17.11 7.75 2.67
CA MET A 56 16.89 9.04 1.99
C MET A 56 17.43 10.22 2.81
N ALA A 57 17.41 10.13 4.14
CA ALA A 57 17.99 11.16 5.01
C ALA A 57 19.53 11.16 4.96
N ASP A 58 20.16 9.99 4.93
CA ASP A 58 21.63 9.87 4.92
C ASP A 58 22.26 10.30 3.58
N THR A 59 21.54 10.22 2.46
CA THR A 59 22.10 10.56 1.14
C THR A 59 22.38 12.07 0.98
N ASN A 60 21.67 12.95 1.70
CA ASN A 60 21.84 14.40 1.58
C ASN A 60 22.98 14.99 2.44
N ASN A 61 23.58 14.22 3.36
CA ASN A 61 24.65 14.72 4.24
C ASN A 61 26.07 14.52 3.70
N ASN A 62 26.21 13.91 2.52
CA ASN A 62 27.51 13.61 1.91
C ASN A 62 27.89 14.53 0.73
N LEU A 63 27.24 15.70 0.59
CA LEU A 63 27.72 16.79 -0.27
C LEU A 63 28.33 17.93 0.56
N CYS A 64 29.45 17.63 1.23
CA CYS A 64 30.40 18.62 1.75
C CYS A 64 31.62 18.67 0.81
#